data_AF-A0A0F9JLI1-F1
#
_entry.id   AF-A0A0F9JLI1-F1
#
_cell.length_a   1.000
_cell.length_b   1.000
_cell.length_c   1.000
_cell.angle_alpha   90.00
_cell.angle_beta   90.00
_cell.angle_gamma   90.00
#
_symmetry.space_group_name_H-M   'P 1'
#
loop_
_entity.id
_entity.type
_entity.pdbx_description
1 polymer ?
#
loop_
_entity_poly.entity_id
_entity_poly.type
_entity_poly.pdbx_seq_one_letter_code
_entity_poly.pdbx_strand_id
1 'polypeptide(L)'
;MLRKSLIALMACVLLTGSAGVASPIDGAISRAGAWLVDNQNPGGDWGEFGFTGECLIGLVNAYEVTGNTDYLDAAEGAATYAVYDEGGYNAGTGTYTDGLFASASYGLTRLSGVNANPANNIYRTAVMDDFDGLDPTATISWYRTSVEDSYALLDLSRYTVSAFAVDDEDKAEWRDGLIQALWDLDDSDDAPVMALGAATWALAQTGGLPSGITVSIHGQATTLDELPGMLAGHQMGDG
;
A
#
# COMPACT_ATOMS: atom_id res chain seq x y z
N MET A 1 -48.28 21.15 -56.85
CA MET A 1 -46.87 20.90 -56.46
C MET A 1 -46.90 20.16 -55.12
N LEU A 2 -46.87 18.81 -55.11
CA LEU A 2 -45.71 17.95 -54.76
C LEU A 2 -45.09 18.29 -53.38
N ARG A 3 -44.94 17.46 -52.33
CA ARG A 3 -45.03 16.01 -51.97
C ARG A 3 -45.17 15.97 -50.41
N LYS A 4 -45.99 15.15 -49.74
CA LYS A 4 -45.83 13.75 -49.25
C LYS A 4 -44.48 13.37 -48.56
N SER A 5 -44.62 12.74 -47.37
CA SER A 5 -43.78 11.72 -46.66
C SER A 5 -43.13 12.20 -45.34
N LEU A 6 -43.52 11.76 -44.13
CA LEU A 6 -43.42 10.46 -43.40
C LEU A 6 -42.00 10.05 -42.93
N ILE A 7 -41.88 9.88 -41.59
CA ILE A 7 -41.08 8.89 -40.80
C ILE A 7 -39.54 8.94 -40.80
N ALA A 8 -38.95 9.13 -39.61
CA ALA A 8 -37.98 8.21 -38.96
C ALA A 8 -37.52 8.82 -37.61
N LEU A 9 -37.93 8.28 -36.45
CA LEU A 9 -37.31 7.16 -35.73
C LEU A 9 -35.97 7.54 -35.07
N MET A 10 -36.01 7.72 -33.74
CA MET A 10 -35.08 7.10 -32.79
C MET A 10 -33.58 7.35 -33.02
N ALA A 11 -33.06 8.43 -32.43
CA ALA A 11 -31.69 8.45 -31.95
C ALA A 11 -31.69 8.04 -30.46
N CYS A 12 -32.00 6.77 -30.21
CA CYS A 12 -31.37 6.09 -29.08
C CYS A 12 -29.89 6.12 -29.40
N VAL A 13 -29.17 7.09 -28.82
CA VAL A 13 -27.72 7.01 -28.68
C VAL A 13 -27.49 5.78 -27.83
N LEU A 14 -27.28 4.67 -28.52
CA LEU A 14 -26.57 3.52 -28.01
C LEU A 14 -25.20 4.07 -27.58
N LEU A 15 -25.11 4.46 -26.32
CA LEU A 15 -23.91 4.25 -25.53
C LEU A 15 -23.67 2.75 -25.56
N THR A 16 -23.12 2.24 -26.66
CA THR A 16 -22.28 1.06 -26.59
C THR A 16 -21.07 1.52 -25.79
N GLY A 17 -21.22 1.49 -24.47
CA GLY A 17 -20.07 1.35 -23.60
C GLY A 17 -19.33 0.16 -24.19
N SER A 18 -18.12 0.40 -24.67
CA SER A 18 -17.17 -0.67 -24.87
C SER A 18 -17.18 -1.44 -23.57
N ALA A 19 -17.75 -2.65 -23.58
CA ALA A 19 -17.49 -3.61 -22.53
C ALA A 19 -15.97 -3.82 -22.60
N GLY A 20 -15.24 -3.04 -21.80
CA GLY A 20 -13.83 -3.26 -21.58
C GLY A 20 -13.73 -4.71 -21.16
N VAL A 21 -13.06 -5.52 -21.96
CA VAL A 21 -12.74 -6.89 -21.54
C VAL A 21 -11.89 -6.69 -20.31
N ALA A 22 -12.46 -6.97 -19.13
CA ALA A 22 -11.75 -6.89 -17.87
C ALA A 22 -10.44 -7.66 -18.05
N SER A 23 -9.32 -7.04 -17.68
CA SER A 23 -8.03 -7.69 -17.81
C SER A 23 -8.08 -9.00 -17.02
N PRO A 24 -7.39 -10.07 -17.45
CA PRO A 24 -7.22 -11.26 -16.64
C PRO A 24 -6.76 -10.95 -15.20
N ILE A 25 -6.01 -9.84 -15.04
CA ILE A 25 -5.58 -9.28 -13.76
C ILE A 25 -6.76 -8.77 -12.94
N ASP A 26 -7.65 -7.95 -13.51
CA ASP A 26 -8.85 -7.44 -12.82
C ASP A 26 -9.72 -8.61 -12.34
N GLY A 27 -9.86 -9.65 -13.17
CA GLY A 27 -10.57 -10.86 -12.79
C GLY A 27 -9.92 -11.63 -11.65
N ALA A 28 -8.59 -11.64 -11.54
CA ALA A 28 -7.87 -12.25 -10.41
C ALA A 28 -8.06 -11.43 -9.13
N ILE A 29 -8.00 -10.11 -9.23
CA ILE A 29 -8.24 -9.17 -8.12
C ILE A 29 -9.66 -9.35 -7.58
N SER A 30 -10.69 -9.39 -8.43
CA SER A 30 -12.07 -9.63 -7.99
C SER A 30 -12.23 -10.97 -7.27
N ARG A 31 -11.56 -12.03 -7.73
CA ARG A 31 -11.65 -13.35 -7.07
C ARG A 31 -10.98 -13.34 -5.70
N ALA A 32 -9.80 -12.74 -5.58
CA ALA A 32 -9.11 -12.61 -4.30
C ALA A 32 -9.91 -11.74 -3.31
N GLY A 33 -10.39 -10.57 -3.77
CA GLY A 33 -11.23 -9.69 -2.96
C GLY A 33 -12.52 -10.35 -2.51
N ALA A 34 -13.22 -11.07 -3.40
CA ALA A 34 -14.43 -11.80 -3.03
C ALA A 34 -14.15 -12.89 -1.99
N TRP A 35 -13.05 -13.64 -2.12
CA TRP A 35 -12.67 -14.63 -1.11
C TRP A 35 -12.41 -13.97 0.25
N LEU A 36 -11.72 -12.83 0.28
CA LEU A 36 -11.46 -12.10 1.53
C LEU A 36 -12.77 -11.67 2.19
N VAL A 37 -13.70 -11.08 1.44
CA VAL A 37 -15.04 -10.70 1.97
C VAL A 37 -15.79 -11.91 2.52
N ASP A 38 -15.86 -13.00 1.76
CA ASP A 38 -16.64 -14.19 2.12
C ASP A 38 -16.08 -14.94 3.35
N ASN A 39 -14.79 -14.75 3.66
CA ASN A 39 -14.09 -15.45 4.74
C ASN A 39 -13.65 -14.54 5.88
N GLN A 40 -14.06 -13.26 5.88
CA GLN A 40 -13.77 -12.36 6.99
C GLN A 40 -14.56 -12.77 8.23
N ASN A 41 -13.88 -12.88 9.37
CA ASN A 41 -14.52 -13.12 10.65
C ASN A 41 -15.38 -11.90 11.05
N PRO A 42 -16.40 -12.06 11.90
CA PRO A 42 -17.22 -10.93 12.37
C PRO A 42 -16.41 -9.82 13.06
N GLY A 43 -15.20 -10.11 13.55
CA GLY A 43 -14.28 -9.14 14.13
C GLY A 43 -13.54 -8.27 13.11
N GLY A 44 -13.53 -8.64 11.82
CA GLY A 44 -12.79 -7.95 10.76
C GLY A 44 -11.48 -8.64 10.34
N ASP A 45 -11.11 -9.72 11.00
CA ASP A 45 -9.86 -10.47 10.78
C ASP A 45 -10.06 -11.79 9.98
N TRP A 46 -8.96 -12.52 9.76
CA TRP A 46 -8.95 -13.86 9.13
C TRP A 46 -8.30 -14.94 10.02
N GLY A 47 -8.24 -14.71 11.34
CA GLY A 47 -7.75 -15.65 12.34
C GLY A 47 -6.23 -15.70 12.49
N GLU A 48 -5.50 -14.78 11.85
CA GLU A 48 -4.03 -14.72 11.88
C GLU A 48 -3.57 -13.33 12.36
N PHE A 49 -3.13 -13.27 13.62
CA PHE A 49 -2.68 -12.03 14.26
C PHE A 49 -1.45 -11.45 13.55
N GLY A 50 -1.48 -10.15 13.25
CA GLY A 50 -0.39 -9.42 12.60
C GLY A 50 -0.41 -9.45 11.07
N PHE A 51 -1.35 -10.18 10.48
CA PHE A 51 -1.51 -10.27 9.01
C PHE A 51 -2.77 -9.56 8.50
N THR A 52 -3.60 -9.00 9.39
CA THR A 52 -4.82 -8.26 9.02
C THR A 52 -4.50 -7.07 8.11
N GLY A 53 -3.36 -6.39 8.33
CA GLY A 53 -2.89 -5.30 7.49
C GLY A 53 -2.68 -5.68 6.01
N GLU A 54 -2.22 -6.90 5.72
CA GLU A 54 -2.05 -7.36 4.34
C GLU A 54 -3.39 -7.53 3.61
N CYS A 55 -4.38 -8.10 4.31
CA CYS A 55 -5.74 -8.26 3.79
C CYS A 55 -6.39 -6.89 3.56
N LEU A 56 -6.20 -5.95 4.50
CA LEU A 56 -6.64 -4.57 4.38
C LEU A 56 -6.07 -3.89 3.11
N ILE A 57 -4.75 -3.97 2.89
CA ILE A 57 -4.10 -3.40 1.69
C ILE A 57 -4.70 -4.00 0.41
N GLY A 58 -4.90 -5.33 0.40
CA GLY A 58 -5.49 -6.05 -0.74
C GLY A 58 -6.92 -5.64 -1.04
N LEU A 59 -7.75 -5.48 -0.01
CA LEU A 59 -9.15 -5.07 -0.15
C LEU A 59 -9.29 -3.62 -0.65
N VAL A 60 -8.47 -2.69 -0.14
CA VAL A 60 -8.45 -1.31 -0.67
C VAL A 60 -8.04 -1.32 -2.15
N ASN A 61 -7.03 -2.11 -2.52
CA ASN A 61 -6.64 -2.25 -3.92
C ASN A 61 -7.77 -2.82 -4.79
N ALA A 62 -8.48 -3.83 -4.30
CA ALA A 62 -9.61 -4.42 -5.01
C ALA A 62 -10.75 -3.40 -5.20
N TYR A 63 -11.02 -2.56 -4.19
CA TYR A 63 -11.96 -1.46 -4.31
C TYR A 63 -11.54 -0.44 -5.38
N GLU A 64 -10.29 0.02 -5.36
CA GLU A 64 -9.79 1.01 -6.33
C GLU A 64 -9.88 0.50 -7.78
N VAL A 65 -9.65 -0.79 -8.00
CA VAL A 65 -9.71 -1.42 -9.33
C VAL A 65 -11.14 -1.65 -9.81
N THR A 66 -12.04 -2.05 -8.91
CA THR A 66 -13.37 -2.56 -9.32
C THR A 66 -14.52 -1.61 -9.01
N GLY A 67 -14.34 -0.67 -8.08
CA GLY A 67 -15.39 0.16 -7.49
C GLY A 67 -16.39 -0.61 -6.64
N ASN A 68 -16.16 -1.89 -6.32
CA ASN A 68 -17.07 -2.69 -5.53
C ASN A 68 -17.00 -2.30 -4.04
N THR A 69 -18.08 -1.70 -3.53
CA THR A 69 -18.17 -1.21 -2.15
C THR A 69 -18.07 -2.32 -1.11
N ASP A 70 -18.40 -3.57 -1.45
CA ASP A 70 -18.24 -4.69 -0.50
C ASP A 70 -16.77 -4.88 -0.07
N TYR A 71 -15.81 -4.58 -0.97
CA TYR A 71 -14.39 -4.62 -0.63
C TYR A 71 -13.99 -3.47 0.28
N LEU A 72 -14.61 -2.30 0.12
CA LEU A 72 -14.39 -1.16 0.99
C LEU A 72 -14.95 -1.44 2.39
N ASP A 73 -16.19 -1.94 2.48
CA ASP A 73 -16.82 -2.28 3.77
C ASP A 73 -15.98 -3.32 4.54
N ALA A 74 -15.46 -4.35 3.86
CA ALA A 74 -14.57 -5.33 4.46
C ALA A 74 -13.21 -4.72 4.87
N ALA A 75 -12.66 -3.78 4.09
CA ALA A 75 -11.46 -3.04 4.45
C ALA A 75 -11.67 -2.20 5.72
N GLU A 76 -12.81 -1.53 5.86
CA GLU A 76 -13.15 -0.78 7.07
C GLU A 76 -13.27 -1.69 8.31
N GLY A 77 -13.80 -2.91 8.12
CA GLY A 77 -13.79 -3.95 9.16
C GLY A 77 -12.38 -4.38 9.57
N ALA A 78 -11.51 -4.66 8.59
CA ALA A 78 -10.12 -5.03 8.84
C ALA A 78 -9.32 -3.90 9.52
N ALA A 79 -9.55 -2.66 9.11
CA ALA A 79 -8.95 -1.48 9.74
C ALA A 79 -9.38 -1.33 11.21
N THR A 80 -10.66 -1.60 11.51
CA THR A 80 -11.17 -1.58 12.88
C THR A 80 -10.43 -2.61 13.75
N TYR A 81 -10.31 -3.85 13.27
CA TYR A 81 -9.58 -4.90 13.98
C TYR A 81 -8.10 -4.55 14.19
N ALA A 82 -7.41 -4.11 13.13
CA ALA A 82 -5.99 -3.76 13.19
C ALA A 82 -5.72 -2.63 14.20
N VAL A 83 -6.60 -1.63 14.28
CA VAL A 83 -6.48 -0.51 15.21
C VAL A 83 -6.75 -0.94 16.66
N TYR A 84 -7.88 -1.60 16.91
CA TYR A 84 -8.36 -1.82 18.28
C TYR A 84 -7.91 -3.14 18.89
N ASP A 85 -7.97 -4.24 18.12
CA ASP A 85 -7.69 -5.59 18.61
C ASP A 85 -6.21 -5.96 18.46
N GLU A 86 -5.56 -5.60 17.34
CA GLU A 86 -4.12 -5.85 17.15
C GLU A 86 -3.25 -4.80 17.83
N GLY A 87 -3.49 -3.52 17.57
CA GLY A 87 -2.66 -2.45 18.13
C GLY A 87 -3.01 -2.02 19.56
N GLY A 88 -4.20 -2.38 20.05
CA GLY A 88 -4.65 -2.00 21.38
C GLY A 88 -4.87 -0.49 21.53
N TYR A 89 -5.42 0.17 20.50
CA TYR A 89 -5.62 1.61 20.48
C TYR A 89 -6.66 2.09 21.51
N ASN A 90 -6.29 3.11 22.28
CA ASN A 90 -7.18 3.81 23.19
C ASN A 90 -7.51 5.21 22.65
N ALA A 91 -8.70 5.35 22.06
CA ALA A 91 -9.19 6.62 21.51
C ALA A 91 -9.36 7.73 22.57
N GLY A 92 -9.42 7.39 23.86
CA GLY A 92 -9.50 8.37 24.94
C GLY A 92 -8.16 9.05 25.23
N THR A 93 -7.05 8.39 24.92
CA THR A 93 -5.69 8.91 25.13
C THR A 93 -4.94 9.16 23.83
N GLY A 94 -5.40 8.62 22.70
CA GLY A 94 -4.68 8.69 21.42
C GLY A 94 -3.39 7.87 21.45
N THR A 95 -3.41 6.70 22.09
CA THR A 95 -2.20 5.90 22.29
C THR A 95 -2.46 4.42 22.01
N TYR A 96 -1.45 3.75 21.49
CA TYR A 96 -1.42 2.31 21.30
C TYR A 96 -0.78 1.59 22.50
N THR A 97 -1.20 0.34 22.73
CA THR A 97 -0.53 -0.54 23.71
C THR A 97 0.60 -1.31 23.04
N ASP A 98 0.33 -1.84 21.84
CA ASP A 98 1.28 -2.65 21.07
C ASP A 98 1.80 -1.93 19.82
N GLY A 99 1.02 -0.98 19.28
CA GLY A 99 1.33 -0.25 18.04
C GLY A 99 0.74 -0.95 16.81
N LEU A 100 0.72 -0.26 15.68
CA LEU A 100 0.32 -0.86 14.41
C LEU A 100 1.49 -1.62 13.80
N PHE A 101 1.21 -2.76 13.17
CA PHE A 101 2.17 -3.37 12.24
C PHE A 101 2.35 -2.48 11.01
N ALA A 102 3.52 -2.54 10.37
CA ALA A 102 3.82 -1.74 9.18
C ALA A 102 2.78 -1.90 8.05
N SER A 103 2.29 -3.13 7.85
CA SER A 103 1.21 -3.44 6.90
C SER A 103 -0.11 -2.77 7.29
N ALA A 104 -0.45 -2.71 8.57
CA ALA A 104 -1.63 -2.03 9.07
C ALA A 104 -1.50 -0.50 8.91
N SER A 105 -0.38 0.11 9.29
CA SER A 105 -0.15 1.57 9.11
C SER A 105 -0.27 1.98 7.65
N TYR A 106 0.30 1.19 6.73
CA TYR A 106 0.16 1.45 5.29
C TYR A 106 -1.25 1.15 4.76
N GLY A 107 -1.90 0.08 5.24
CA GLY A 107 -3.29 -0.23 4.90
C GLY A 107 -4.26 0.88 5.29
N LEU A 108 -4.13 1.40 6.52
CA LEU A 108 -4.89 2.56 7.03
C LEU A 108 -4.61 3.82 6.22
N THR A 109 -3.34 4.04 5.84
CA THR A 109 -2.95 5.15 4.95
C THR A 109 -3.68 5.07 3.60
N ARG A 110 -3.73 3.89 2.96
CA ARG A 110 -4.46 3.69 1.70
C ARG A 110 -5.97 3.84 1.88
N LEU A 111 -6.54 3.25 2.93
CA LEU A 111 -7.97 3.36 3.23
C LEU A 111 -8.37 4.82 3.48
N SER A 112 -7.53 5.58 4.18
CA SER A 112 -7.69 7.02 4.35
C SER A 112 -7.72 7.75 3.01
N GLY A 113 -6.85 7.39 2.06
CA GLY A 113 -6.78 7.96 0.72
C GLY A 113 -8.05 7.81 -0.12
N VAL A 114 -8.77 6.69 0.04
CA VAL A 114 -10.04 6.42 -0.67
C VAL A 114 -11.28 6.92 0.09
N ASN A 115 -11.12 7.39 1.33
CA ASN A 115 -12.19 7.94 2.12
C ASN A 115 -12.72 9.26 1.51
N ALA A 116 -13.99 9.60 1.78
CA ALA A 116 -14.58 10.85 1.30
C ALA A 116 -13.86 12.12 1.83
N ASN A 117 -13.16 12.01 2.97
CA ASN A 117 -12.36 13.09 3.54
C ASN A 117 -10.95 12.61 3.93
N PRO A 118 -10.03 12.43 2.96
CA PRO A 118 -8.72 11.84 3.21
C PRO A 118 -7.85 12.61 4.21
N ALA A 119 -8.02 13.93 4.28
CA ALA A 119 -7.23 14.79 5.16
C ALA A 119 -7.72 14.77 6.63
N ASN A 120 -8.93 14.27 6.89
CA ASN A 120 -9.54 14.30 8.21
C ASN A 120 -10.54 13.15 8.37
N ASN A 121 -10.00 11.98 8.72
CA ASN A 121 -10.75 10.77 9.05
C ASN A 121 -10.02 9.98 10.13
N ILE A 122 -10.74 9.03 10.73
CA ILE A 122 -10.24 8.21 11.85
C ILE A 122 -9.02 7.36 11.47
N TYR A 123 -8.90 6.92 10.22
CA TYR A 123 -7.77 6.10 9.77
C TYR A 123 -6.47 6.91 9.71
N ARG A 124 -6.56 8.16 9.24
CA ARG A 124 -5.44 9.09 9.28
C ARG A 124 -5.01 9.38 10.72
N THR A 125 -5.98 9.68 11.60
CA THR A 125 -5.70 9.96 13.01
C THR A 125 -5.05 8.77 13.69
N ALA A 126 -5.55 7.55 13.46
CA ALA A 126 -4.95 6.32 13.98
C ALA A 126 -3.46 6.18 13.58
N VAL A 127 -3.13 6.45 12.32
CA VAL A 127 -1.73 6.39 11.85
C VAL A 127 -0.89 7.52 12.48
N MET A 128 -1.44 8.74 12.63
CA MET A 128 -0.74 9.84 13.33
C MET A 128 -0.41 9.45 14.77
N ASP A 129 -1.39 8.94 15.51
CA ASP A 129 -1.24 8.55 16.92
C ASP A 129 -0.26 7.38 17.11
N ASP A 130 -0.15 6.49 16.11
CA ASP A 130 0.86 5.43 16.09
C ASP A 130 2.27 6.02 15.99
N PHE A 131 2.52 6.91 15.02
CA PHE A 131 3.82 7.56 14.86
C PHE A 131 4.19 8.47 16.05
N ASP A 132 3.25 9.19 16.64
CA ASP A 132 3.47 9.98 17.87
C ASP A 132 3.96 9.11 19.05
N GLY A 133 3.67 7.80 19.03
CA GLY A 133 4.08 6.83 20.04
C GLY A 133 5.39 6.09 19.71
N LEU A 134 5.89 6.19 18.48
CA LEU A 134 7.08 5.46 18.02
C LEU A 134 8.35 6.29 18.24
N ASP A 135 9.44 5.60 18.61
CA ASP A 135 10.80 6.13 18.50
C ASP A 135 11.39 5.67 17.16
N PRO A 136 11.51 6.54 16.14
CA PRO A 136 12.01 6.16 14.82
C PRO A 136 13.42 5.58 14.91
N THR A 137 14.34 6.21 15.66
CA THR A 137 15.73 5.73 15.82
C THR A 137 15.75 4.31 16.37
N ALA A 138 15.01 4.05 17.45
CA ALA A 138 14.96 2.74 18.08
C ALA A 138 14.31 1.69 17.17
N THR A 139 13.23 2.07 16.48
CA THR A 139 12.48 1.16 15.59
C THR A 139 13.31 0.78 14.38
N ILE A 140 13.91 1.76 13.70
CA ILE A 140 14.83 1.55 12.57
C ILE A 140 16.01 0.67 13.00
N SER A 141 16.61 0.95 14.16
CA SER A 141 17.71 0.15 14.69
C SER A 141 17.29 -1.29 14.97
N TRP A 142 16.08 -1.52 15.49
CA TRP A 142 15.59 -2.87 15.75
C TRP A 142 15.40 -3.64 14.45
N TYR A 143 14.74 -3.06 13.46
CA TYR A 143 14.54 -3.70 12.15
C TYR A 143 15.87 -4.10 11.49
N ARG A 144 16.84 -3.19 11.47
CA ARG A 144 18.16 -3.45 10.85
C ARG A 144 19.05 -4.44 11.59
N THR A 145 18.70 -4.85 12.81
CA THR A 145 19.56 -5.71 13.63
C THR A 145 18.90 -7.00 14.10
N SER A 146 17.58 -7.06 14.03
CA SER A 146 16.79 -8.13 14.63
C SER A 146 15.79 -8.77 13.66
N VAL A 147 15.61 -8.19 12.47
CA VAL A 147 14.74 -8.71 11.41
C VAL A 147 15.62 -9.03 10.20
N GLU A 148 15.27 -10.05 9.43
CA GLU A 148 15.96 -10.33 8.17
C GLU A 148 15.77 -9.16 7.19
N ASP A 149 16.83 -8.83 6.44
CA ASP A 149 16.94 -7.55 5.75
C ASP A 149 15.86 -7.34 4.69
N SER A 150 15.40 -8.40 4.02
CA SER A 150 14.30 -8.32 3.05
C SER A 150 12.98 -7.90 3.70
N TYR A 151 12.63 -8.52 4.83
CA TYR A 151 11.41 -8.17 5.56
C TYR A 151 11.54 -6.82 6.27
N ALA A 152 12.71 -6.50 6.81
CA ALA A 152 12.98 -5.20 7.41
C ALA A 152 12.77 -4.06 6.41
N LEU A 153 13.26 -4.22 5.18
CA LEU A 153 13.06 -3.25 4.12
C LEU A 153 11.61 -3.14 3.68
N LEU A 154 10.87 -4.25 3.59
CA LEU A 154 9.45 -4.23 3.25
C LEU A 154 8.66 -3.39 4.27
N ASP A 155 8.90 -3.61 5.56
CA ASP A 155 8.19 -2.91 6.64
C ASP A 155 8.63 -1.45 6.76
N LEU A 156 9.94 -1.16 6.71
CA LEU A 156 10.44 0.22 6.72
C LEU A 156 9.94 1.02 5.52
N SER A 157 9.76 0.38 4.36
CA SER A 157 9.15 1.02 3.18
C SER A 157 7.72 1.48 3.47
N ARG A 158 6.93 0.63 4.13
CA ARG A 158 5.54 0.91 4.49
C ARG A 158 5.42 1.97 5.57
N TYR A 159 6.25 1.91 6.62
CA TYR A 159 6.30 2.97 7.63
C TYR A 159 6.71 4.30 7.02
N THR A 160 7.75 4.33 6.18
CA THR A 160 8.20 5.57 5.53
C THR A 160 7.08 6.22 4.72
N VAL A 161 6.35 5.45 3.90
CA VAL A 161 5.22 5.98 3.13
C VAL A 161 4.11 6.48 4.04
N SER A 162 3.81 5.75 5.12
CA SER A 162 2.76 6.13 6.07
C SER A 162 3.11 7.41 6.84
N ALA A 163 4.36 7.54 7.31
CA ALA A 163 4.88 8.73 7.99
C ALA A 163 4.77 9.98 7.11
N PHE A 164 5.18 9.87 5.83
CA PHE A 164 5.02 10.96 4.87
C PHE A 164 3.55 11.27 4.58
N ALA A 165 2.70 10.25 4.46
CA ALA A 165 1.29 10.47 4.20
C ALA A 165 0.64 11.23 5.36
N VAL A 166 1.02 10.95 6.61
CA VAL A 166 0.48 11.67 7.79
C VAL A 166 1.17 12.99 8.12
N ASP A 167 2.18 13.37 7.35
CA ASP A 167 3.03 14.54 7.60
C ASP A 167 3.74 14.49 8.96
N ASP A 168 4.13 13.29 9.39
CA ASP A 168 4.86 13.02 10.64
C ASP A 168 6.08 13.92 10.82
N GLU A 169 6.40 14.31 12.07
CA GLU A 169 7.53 15.19 12.37
C GLU A 169 8.86 14.54 11.99
N ASP A 170 8.98 13.23 12.20
CA ASP A 170 10.19 12.44 12.00
C ASP A 170 10.22 11.70 10.66
N LYS A 171 9.32 12.02 9.72
CA LYS A 171 9.27 11.38 8.39
C LYS A 171 10.62 11.37 7.65
N ALA A 172 11.45 12.40 7.82
CA ALA A 172 12.78 12.44 7.23
C ALA A 172 13.71 11.37 7.80
N GLU A 173 13.61 11.09 9.10
CA GLU A 173 14.38 10.05 9.78
C GLU A 173 13.96 8.65 9.32
N TRP A 174 12.66 8.38 9.19
CA TRP A 174 12.15 7.14 8.60
C TRP A 174 12.74 6.88 7.22
N ARG A 175 12.77 7.91 6.38
CA ARG A 175 13.33 7.83 5.03
C ARG A 175 14.84 7.60 5.02
N ASP A 176 15.58 8.26 5.91
CA ASP A 176 17.02 8.02 6.05
C ASP A 176 17.30 6.61 6.58
N GLY A 177 16.46 6.10 7.48
CA GLY A 177 16.50 4.71 7.97
C GLY A 177 16.27 3.69 6.85
N LEU A 178 15.30 3.93 5.98
CA LEU A 178 15.04 3.11 4.79
C LEU A 178 16.26 3.07 3.85
N ILE A 179 16.91 4.21 3.61
CA ILE A 179 18.13 4.29 2.79
C ILE A 179 19.27 3.49 3.43
N GLN A 180 19.42 3.58 4.75
CA GLN A 180 20.44 2.83 5.47
C GLN A 180 20.18 1.32 5.45
N ALA A 181 18.94 0.88 5.64
CA ALA A 181 18.58 -0.53 5.53
C ALA A 181 18.83 -1.07 4.12
N LEU A 182 18.69 -0.24 3.08
CA LEU A 182 18.96 -0.63 1.70
C LEU A 182 20.45 -0.95 1.46
N TRP A 183 21.36 -0.42 2.30
CA TRP A 183 22.78 -0.77 2.22
C TRP A 183 23.11 -2.13 2.83
N ASP A 184 22.24 -2.65 3.70
CA ASP A 184 22.46 -3.95 4.34
C ASP A 184 22.03 -5.11 3.41
N LEU A 185 21.13 -4.85 2.45
CA LEU A 185 20.61 -5.81 1.48
C LEU A 185 21.67 -6.36 0.50
N ASP A 186 21.74 -7.69 0.38
CA ASP A 186 22.59 -8.40 -0.57
C ASP A 186 21.93 -9.66 -1.21
N ASP A 187 22.67 -10.35 -2.09
CA ASP A 187 22.18 -11.52 -2.83
C ASP A 187 21.94 -12.77 -1.96
N SER A 188 22.33 -12.75 -0.68
CA SER A 188 22.16 -13.86 0.28
C SER A 188 20.89 -13.77 1.12
N ASP A 189 20.17 -12.64 1.04
CA ASP A 189 18.89 -12.43 1.71
C ASP A 189 17.75 -13.29 1.12
N ASP A 190 16.66 -13.44 1.88
CA ASP A 190 15.57 -14.35 1.54
C ASP A 190 14.79 -13.88 0.30
N ALA A 191 14.66 -12.56 0.12
CA ALA A 191 13.89 -11.96 -0.97
C ALA A 191 14.42 -10.58 -1.42
N PRO A 192 15.70 -10.47 -1.82
CA PRO A 192 16.36 -9.19 -2.06
C PRO A 192 15.71 -8.36 -3.19
N VAL A 193 15.21 -9.02 -4.23
CA VAL A 193 14.52 -8.32 -5.33
C VAL A 193 13.21 -7.69 -4.87
N MET A 194 12.47 -8.37 -3.98
CA MET A 194 11.22 -7.83 -3.41
C MET A 194 11.52 -6.59 -2.57
N ALA A 195 12.50 -6.70 -1.69
CA ALA A 195 12.93 -5.64 -0.78
C ALA A 195 13.46 -4.41 -1.53
N LEU A 196 14.31 -4.62 -2.54
CA LEU A 196 14.78 -3.55 -3.43
C LEU A 196 13.59 -2.84 -4.12
N GLY A 197 12.61 -3.62 -4.59
CA GLY A 197 11.40 -3.08 -5.20
C GLY A 197 10.56 -2.24 -4.23
N ALA A 198 10.34 -2.75 -3.02
CA ALA A 198 9.61 -2.05 -1.96
C ALA A 198 10.29 -0.73 -1.57
N ALA A 199 11.61 -0.75 -1.34
CA ALA A 199 12.39 0.43 -1.00
C ALA A 199 12.36 1.47 -2.13
N THR A 200 12.55 1.02 -3.37
CA THR A 200 12.50 1.90 -4.55
C THR A 200 11.13 2.57 -4.67
N TRP A 201 10.05 1.80 -4.49
CA TRP A 201 8.68 2.32 -4.48
C TRP A 201 8.47 3.37 -3.38
N ALA A 202 8.83 3.05 -2.13
CA ALA A 202 8.65 3.96 -1.01
C ALA A 202 9.47 5.25 -1.16
N LEU A 203 10.72 5.15 -1.63
CA LEU A 203 11.56 6.32 -1.89
C LEU A 203 10.98 7.21 -2.99
N ALA A 204 10.44 6.61 -4.07
CA ALA A 204 9.77 7.35 -5.13
C ALA A 204 8.54 8.12 -4.61
N GLN A 205 7.75 7.54 -3.71
CA GLN A 205 6.57 8.18 -3.11
C GLN A 205 6.92 9.31 -2.14
N THR A 206 8.13 9.29 -1.56
CA THR A 206 8.50 10.17 -0.42
C THR A 206 9.61 11.16 -0.74
N GLY A 207 9.74 11.56 -2.02
CA GLY A 207 10.71 12.59 -2.45
C GLY A 207 11.63 12.17 -3.59
N GLY A 208 11.38 11.04 -4.24
CA GLY A 208 12.20 10.53 -5.34
C GLY A 208 13.38 9.68 -4.85
N LEU A 209 14.20 9.16 -5.76
CA LEU A 209 15.39 8.40 -5.37
C LEU A 209 16.55 9.36 -5.09
N PRO A 210 17.33 9.15 -4.02
CA PRO A 210 18.47 10.01 -3.71
C PRO A 210 19.52 9.91 -4.84
N SER A 211 19.81 11.05 -5.46
CA SER A 211 20.79 11.14 -6.55
C SER A 211 22.21 10.92 -6.03
N GLY A 212 23.04 10.21 -6.80
CA GLY A 212 24.47 10.07 -6.52
C GLY A 212 24.83 9.03 -5.45
N ILE A 213 23.85 8.27 -4.95
CA ILE A 213 24.11 7.04 -4.20
C ILE A 213 24.36 5.92 -5.21
N THR A 214 25.58 5.38 -5.22
CA THR A 214 25.95 4.26 -6.08
C THR A 214 25.65 2.93 -5.39
N VAL A 215 24.94 2.04 -6.09
CA VAL A 215 24.74 0.63 -5.73
C VAL A 215 25.41 -0.25 -6.78
N SER A 216 25.82 -1.46 -6.40
CA SER A 216 26.42 -2.43 -7.32
C SER A 216 25.43 -3.56 -7.61
N ILE A 217 24.96 -3.64 -8.85
CA ILE A 217 24.02 -4.69 -9.29
C ILE A 217 24.74 -5.57 -10.29
N HIS A 218 24.91 -6.86 -9.98
CA HIS A 218 25.68 -7.81 -10.78
C HIS A 218 27.10 -7.31 -11.15
N GLY A 219 27.74 -6.57 -10.24
CA GLY A 219 29.07 -6.00 -10.44
C GLY A 219 29.11 -4.74 -11.32
N GLN A 220 27.96 -4.17 -11.68
CA GLN A 220 27.86 -2.86 -12.31
C GLN A 220 27.48 -1.80 -11.29
N ALA A 221 28.32 -0.78 -11.16
CA ALA A 221 28.00 0.43 -10.43
C ALA A 221 26.87 1.18 -11.17
N THR A 222 25.74 1.34 -10.50
CA THR A 222 24.58 2.13 -10.96
C THR A 222 24.16 3.08 -9.85
N THR A 223 23.46 4.15 -10.16
CA THR A 223 22.91 5.05 -9.14
C THR A 223 21.50 4.66 -8.75
N LEU A 224 21.09 4.94 -7.50
CA LEU A 224 19.74 4.62 -7.04
C LEU A 224 18.67 5.24 -7.94
N ASP A 225 18.89 6.44 -8.48
CA ASP A 225 17.96 7.11 -9.39
C ASP A 225 17.87 6.50 -10.79
N GLU A 226 18.83 5.65 -11.19
CA GLU A 226 18.79 4.88 -12.43
C GLU A 226 17.98 3.57 -12.30
N LEU A 227 17.71 3.11 -11.06
CA LEU A 227 17.05 1.84 -10.78
C LEU A 227 15.65 1.68 -11.41
N PRO A 228 14.73 2.66 -11.36
CA PRO A 228 13.40 2.49 -11.93
C PRO A 228 13.46 2.23 -13.44
N GLY A 229 14.37 2.91 -14.14
CA GLY A 229 14.61 2.70 -15.56
C GLY A 229 15.15 1.30 -15.86
N MET A 230 16.05 0.80 -15.01
CA MET A 230 16.58 -0.57 -15.12
C MET A 230 15.50 -1.63 -14.86
N LEU A 231 14.73 -1.49 -13.79
CA LEU A 231 13.65 -2.41 -13.43
C LEU A 231 12.55 -2.46 -14.50
N ALA A 232 12.17 -1.30 -15.06
CA ALA A 232 11.22 -1.23 -16.16
C ALA A 232 11.73 -1.99 -17.40
N GLY A 233 13.04 -1.97 -17.67
CA GLY A 233 13.68 -2.73 -18.75
C GLY A 233 13.73 -4.24 -18.53
N HIS A 234 13.49 -4.72 -17.30
CA HIS A 234 13.49 -6.14 -16.93
C HIS A 234 12.08 -6.73 -16.74
N GLN A 235 11.02 -5.94 -16.91
CA GLN A 235 9.67 -6.48 -16.95
C GLN A 235 9.57 -7.50 -18.10
N MET A 236 9.22 -8.75 -17.77
CA MET A 236 8.85 -9.71 -18.80
C MET A 236 7.61 -9.15 -19.52
N GLY A 237 7.68 -9.09 -20.85
CA GLY A 237 6.54 -8.61 -21.65
C GLY A 237 5.28 -9.42 -21.36
N ASP A 238 4.12 -8.81 -21.61
CA ASP A 238 2.79 -9.38 -21.39
C ASP A 238 2.73 -10.83 -21.91
N GLY A 239 2.72 -11.79 -20.97
CA GLY A 239 2.59 -13.22 -21.24
C GLY A 239 1.15 -13.60 -21.59
#